data_AF-A0A3D3XZF5-F1
#
_entry.id   AF-A0A3D3XZF5-F1
#
_cell.length_a   1.000
_cell.length_b   1.000
_cell.length_c   1.000
_cell.angle_alpha   90.00
_cell.angle_beta   90.00
_cell.angle_gamma   90.00
#
_symmetry.space_group_name_H-M   'P 1'
#
loop_
_entity.id
_entity.type
_entity.pdbx_description
1 polymer ?
#
loop_
_entity_poly.entity_id
_entity_poly.type
_entity_poly.pdbx_seq_one_letter_code
_entity_poly.pdbx_strand_id
1 'polypeptide(L)' 'LNAKEIAEIFQATQAKGNTCIATALYWKGPRVKCEVALGKGKKQHDKRSTEKERDWKRQKQRLMKNG' A
#
# COMPACT_ATOMS: atom_id res chain seq x y z
N LEU A 1 -17.38 -9.38 -13.87
CA LEU A 1 -16.93 -9.62 -12.50
C LEU A 1 -18.03 -10.41 -11.80
N ASN A 2 -17.67 -11.48 -11.08
CA ASN A 2 -18.65 -12.27 -10.34
C ASN A 2 -19.06 -11.53 -9.07
N ALA A 3 -20.37 -11.49 -8.76
CA ALA A 3 -20.88 -10.81 -7.57
C ALA A 3 -20.24 -11.33 -6.26
N LYS A 4 -19.81 -12.60 -6.25
CA LYS A 4 -19.08 -13.22 -5.14
C LYS A 4 -17.72 -12.57 -4.86
N GLU A 5 -16.92 -12.30 -5.89
CA GLU A 5 -15.59 -11.68 -5.72
C GLU A 5 -15.72 -10.26 -5.16
N ILE A 6 -16.75 -9.53 -5.59
CA ILE A 6 -17.03 -8.18 -5.07
C ILE A 6 -17.42 -8.24 -3.60
N ALA A 7 -18.27 -9.21 -3.21
CA ALA A 7 -18.67 -9.39 -1.82
C ALA A 7 -17.49 -9.78 -0.91
N GLU A 8 -16.60 -10.66 -1.37
CA GLU A 8 -15.39 -11.05 -0.63
C GLU A 8 -14.43 -9.86 -0.45
N ILE A 9 -14.20 -9.07 -1.50
CA ILE A 9 -13.37 -7.85 -1.42
C ILE A 9 -14.03 -6.82 -0.49
N PHE A 10 -15.35 -6.67 -0.55
CA PHE A 10 -16.10 -5.74 0.29
C PHE A 10 -16.01 -6.14 1.77
N GLN A 11 -16.20 -7.41 2.10
CA GLN A 11 -16.01 -7.94 3.46
C GLN A 11 -14.57 -7.77 3.93
N ALA A 12 -13.59 -8.07 3.09
CA ALA A 12 -12.18 -7.95 3.43
C ALA A 12 -11.73 -6.49 3.64
N THR A 13 -12.36 -5.53 2.95
CA THR A 13 -12.12 -4.09 3.15
C THR A 13 -12.81 -3.56 4.42
N GLN A 14 -13.93 -4.16 4.82
CA GLN A 14 -14.65 -3.79 6.03
C GLN A 14 -13.96 -4.27 7.31
N ALA A 15 -13.07 -5.27 7.21
CA ALA A 15 -12.20 -5.70 8.29
C ALA A 15 -11.27 -4.56 8.74
N LYS A 16 -11.33 -4.22 10.04
CA LYS A 16 -10.66 -3.05 10.63
C LYS A 16 -9.15 -3.07 10.37
N GLY A 17 -8.67 -2.12 9.56
CA GLY A 17 -7.24 -1.93 9.27
C GLY A 17 -6.75 -2.60 7.99
N ASN A 18 -7.62 -3.25 7.22
CA ASN A 18 -7.33 -3.68 5.85
C ASN A 18 -7.76 -2.59 4.87
N THR A 19 -6.98 -2.40 3.82
CA THR A 19 -7.22 -1.45 2.74
C THR A 19 -7.01 -2.17 1.43
N CYS A 20 -8.00 -2.06 0.55
CA CYS A 20 -7.95 -2.58 -0.81
C CYS A 20 -7.10 -1.64 -1.67
N ILE A 21 -6.05 -2.17 -2.30
CA ILE A 21 -5.13 -1.40 -3.15
C ILE A 21 -5.01 -2.12 -4.50
N ALA A 22 -5.06 -1.37 -5.59
CA ALA A 22 -4.74 -1.88 -6.92
C ALA A 22 -3.22 -1.98 -7.06
N THR A 23 -2.71 -3.20 -7.27
CA THR A 23 -1.27 -3.46 -7.40
C THR A 23 -0.82 -3.35 -8.85
N ALA A 24 -1.66 -3.81 -9.78
CA ALA A 24 -1.35 -3.82 -11.20
C ALA A 24 -2.61 -3.67 -12.06
N LEU A 25 -2.45 -3.00 -13.20
CA LEU A 25 -3.45 -2.93 -14.26
C LEU A 25 -2.80 -3.48 -15.53
N TYR A 26 -3.44 -4.46 -16.15
CA TYR A 26 -2.93 -5.08 -17.37
C TYR A 26 -4.02 -5.32 -18.39
N TRP A 27 -3.65 -5.29 -19.66
CA TRP A 27 -4.56 -5.54 -20.77
C TRP A 27 -4.76 -7.04 -20.94
N LYS A 28 -6.02 -7.48 -20.97
CA LYS A 28 -6.42 -8.84 -21.37
C LYS A 28 -7.36 -8.70 -22.58
N GLY A 29 -6.77 -8.69 -23.77
CA GLY A 29 -7.49 -8.41 -25.02
C GLY A 29 -8.04 -6.97 -25.01
N PRO A 30 -9.31 -6.74 -25.39
CA PRO A 30 -9.91 -5.39 -25.41
C PRO A 30 -10.31 -4.87 -24.02
N ARG A 31 -9.98 -5.59 -22.94
CA ARG A 31 -10.39 -5.24 -21.56
C ARG A 31 -9.17 -5.01 -20.68
N VAL A 32 -9.25 -4.00 -19.81
CA VAL A 32 -8.28 -3.83 -18.71
C VAL A 32 -8.70 -4.70 -17.53
N LYS A 33 -7.74 -5.45 -16.99
CA LYS A 33 -7.87 -6.16 -15.73
C LYS A 33 -7.09 -5.42 -14.64
N CYS A 34 -7.70 -5.34 -13.46
CA CYS A 34 -7.09 -4.79 -12.26
C CYS A 34 -6.80 -5.95 -11.30
N GLU A 35 -5.56 -6.04 -10.86
CA GLU A 35 -5.15 -6.93 -9.77
C GLU A 35 -5.20 -6.16 -8.46
N VAL A 36 -5.90 -6.74 -7.49
CA VAL A 36 -6.26 -6.07 -6.24
C VAL A 36 -5.66 -6.87 -5.08
N ALA A 37 -4.93 -6.19 -4.21
CA ALA A 37 -4.37 -6.76 -3.00
C ALA A 37 -4.98 -6.12 -1.75
N LEU A 38 -5.03 -6.89 -0.66
CA LEU A 38 -5.44 -6.41 0.66
C LEU A 38 -4.19 -6.06 1.47
N GLY A 39 -3.98 -4.77 1.71
CA GLY A 39 -2.89 -4.27 2.54
C GLY A 39 -3.37 -3.96 3.95
N LYS A 40 -2.62 -4.35 4.98
CA LYS A 40 -2.88 -3.89 6.35
C LYS A 40 -2.19 -2.56 6.60
N GLY A 41 -2.92 -1.55 7.06
CA GLY A 41 -2.34 -0.27 7.44
C GLY A 41 -1.29 -0.44 8.55
N LYS A 42 -0.11 0.18 8.40
CA LYS A 42 0.94 0.16 9.44
C LYS A 42 0.39 0.67 10.77
N LYS A 43 0.66 -0.07 11.86
CA LYS A 43 0.31 0.35 13.23
C LYS A 43 0.98 1.70 13.54
N GLN A 44 0.31 2.58 14.29
CA GLN A 44 0.86 3.91 14.62
C GLN A 44 2.25 3.86 15.28
N HIS A 45 2.52 2.84 16.08
CA HIS A 45 3.84 2.64 16.69
C HIS A 45 4.95 2.47 15.64
N ASP A 46 4.65 1.76 14.57
CA ASP A 46 5.56 1.46 13.47
C ASP A 46 5.85 2.69 12.59
N LYS A 47 4.90 3.64 12.53
CA LYS A 47 5.09 4.93 11.86
C LYS A 47 6.16 5.79 12.53
N ARG A 48 6.19 5.84 13.87
CA ARG A 48 7.20 6.65 14.60
C ARG A 48 8.63 6.16 14.34
N SER A 49 8.84 4.85 14.29
CA SER A 49 10.17 4.28 13.98
C SER A 49 10.58 4.60 12.54
N THR A 50 9.66 4.37 11.58
CA THR A 50 9.89 4.64 10.15
C THR A 50 10.15 6.14 9.88
N GLU A 51 9.43 7.04 10.54
CA GLU A 51 9.60 8.49 10.38
C GLU A 51 10.96 8.96 10.90
N LYS A 52 11.37 8.49 12.09
CA LYS A 52 12.69 8.78 12.64
C LYS A 52 13.80 8.30 11.71
N GLU A 53 13.69 7.09 11.19
CA GLU A 53 14.70 6.52 10.29
C GLU A 53 14.77 7.27 8.96
N ARG A 54 13.62 7.69 8.42
CA ARG A 54 13.54 8.50 7.19
C ARG A 54 14.17 9.89 7.37
N ASP A 55 13.90 10.55 8.49
CA ASP A 55 14.47 11.87 8.77
C ASP A 55 15.98 11.77 9.02
N TRP A 56 16.43 10.72 9.73
CA TRP A 56 17.85 10.43 9.89
C TRP A 56 18.56 10.17 8.55
N LYS A 57 17.93 9.42 7.64
CA LYS A 57 18.47 9.15 6.31
C LYS A 57 18.58 10.42 5.46
N ARG A 58 17.60 11.33 5.56
CA ARG A 58 17.65 12.65 4.91
C ARG A 58 18.75 13.53 5.48
N GLN A 59 18.95 13.55 6.80
CA GLN A 59 20.05 14.29 7.41
C GLN A 59 21.41 13.74 6.99
N LYS A 60 21.59 12.41 6.98
CA LYS A 60 22.80 11.76 6.46
C LYS A 60 23.11 12.13 5.01
N GLN A 61 22.10 12.13 4.14
CA GLN A 61 22.28 12.56 2.75
C GLN A 61 22.69 14.03 2.63
N ARG A 62 22.17 14.93 3.48
CA ARG A 62 22.58 16.34 3.48
C ARG A 62 24.02 16.52 3.96
N LEU A 63 24.43 15.80 5.00
CA LEU A 63 25.81 15.80 5.51
C LEU A 63 26.81 15.30 4.46
N MET A 64 26.48 14.23 3.73
CA MET A 64 27.32 13.70 2.66
C MET A 64 27.36 14.55 1.38
N LYS A 65 26.42 15.48 1.18
CA LYS A 65 26.37 16.35 0.00
C LYS A 65 27.05 17.70 0.21
N ASN A 66 27.36 18.05 1.47
CA ASN A 66 27.96 19.33 1.87
C ASN A 66 29.40 19.17 2.44
N GLY A 67 30.03 18.02 2.24
CA GLY A 67 31.47 17.81 2.45
C GLY A 67 32.12 17.43 1.13
#